data_AF-A0A377VA46-F1
#
_entry.id   AF-A0A377VA46-F1
#
_cell.length_a   1.000
_cell.length_b   1.000
_cell.length_c   1.000
_cell.angle_alpha   90.00
_cell.angle_beta   90.00
_cell.angle_gamma   90.00
#
_symmetry.space_group_name_H-M   'P 1'
#
loop_
_entity.id
_entity.type
_entity.pdbx_description
1 polymer ?
#
loop_
_entity_poly.entity_id
_entity_poly.type
_entity_poly.pdbx_seq_one_letter_code
_entity_poly.pdbx_strand_id
1 'polypeptide(L)'
;MKYIILLIIVIAVLYVHYRGRVRYRFWRQLSDHSTFTAPLNGFMYLFSRVPNTPYLRPEMFPELAILQQNWQVIRDEGLHLQQLEQIKAADKYNDAGFNSFFKNRLETLLSEMV
;
A
#
# COMPACT_ATOMS: atom_id res chain seq x y z
N MET A 1 37.09 -2.37 11.55
CA MET A 1 35.81 -1.63 11.79
C MET A 1 35.20 -1.05 10.52
N LYS A 2 35.86 -0.15 9.76
CA LYS A 2 35.25 0.49 8.57
C LYS A 2 34.73 -0.48 7.49
N TYR A 3 35.47 -1.56 7.23
CA TYR A 3 35.11 -2.53 6.19
C TYR A 3 33.93 -3.42 6.58
N ILE A 4 33.68 -3.60 7.88
CA ILE A 4 32.57 -4.41 8.39
C ILE A 4 31.24 -3.72 8.08
N ILE A 5 31.17 -2.41 8.30
CA ILE A 5 29.98 -1.60 8.01
C ILE A 5 29.67 -1.65 6.50
N LEU A 6 30.70 -1.49 5.67
CA LEU A 6 30.56 -1.56 4.21
C LEU A 6 30.08 -2.95 3.76
N LEU A 7 30.61 -4.03 4.36
CA LEU A 7 30.18 -5.40 4.08
C LEU A 7 28.71 -5.63 4.44
N ILE A 8 28.26 -5.13 5.60
CA ILE A 8 26.85 -5.23 6.04
C ILE A 8 25.93 -4.51 5.05
N ILE A 9 26.30 -3.32 4.58
CA ILE A 9 25.53 -2.58 3.60
C ILE A 9 25.42 -3.35 2.28
N VAL A 10 26.54 -3.89 1.77
CA VAL A 10 26.55 -4.67 0.53
C VAL A 10 25.65 -5.91 0.66
N ILE A 11 25.76 -6.65 1.77
CA ILE A 11 24.92 -7.83 2.02
C ILE A 11 23.44 -7.45 2.10
N ALA A 12 23.10 -6.36 2.78
CA ALA A 12 21.71 -5.90 2.89
C ALA A 12 21.11 -5.50 1.53
N VAL A 13 21.88 -4.78 0.71
CA VAL A 13 21.46 -4.39 -0.65
C VAL A 13 21.25 -5.63 -1.52
N LEU A 14 22.16 -6.60 -1.47
CA LEU A 14 22.02 -7.86 -2.20
C LEU A 14 20.80 -8.65 -1.73
N TYR A 15 20.60 -8.76 -0.41
CA TYR A 15 19.43 -9.43 0.16
C TYR A 15 18.11 -8.81 -0.33
N VAL A 16 17.96 -7.49 -0.23
CA VAL A 16 16.74 -6.78 -0.70
C VAL A 16 16.55 -6.95 -2.20
N HIS A 17 17.63 -6.89 -2.99
CA HIS A 17 17.59 -7.10 -4.45
C HIS A 17 17.07 -8.49 -4.82
N TYR A 18 17.58 -9.54 -4.17
CA TYR A 18 17.18 -10.92 -4.46
C TYR A 18 15.84 -11.30 -3.84
N ARG A 19 15.39 -10.59 -2.79
CA ARG A 19 14.06 -10.74 -2.20
C ARG A 19 12.93 -10.35 -3.15
N GLY A 20 13.18 -9.40 -4.06
CA GLY A 20 12.24 -8.99 -5.10
C GLY A 20 12.13 -10.01 -6.24
N ARG A 21 10.91 -10.39 -6.60
CA ARG A 21 10.61 -11.20 -7.81
C ARG A 21 10.75 -10.38 -9.09
N VAL A 22 10.28 -9.12 -9.07
CA VAL A 22 10.41 -8.14 -10.15
C VAL A 22 11.57 -7.22 -9.79
N ARG A 23 12.55 -7.09 -10.69
CA ARG A 23 13.80 -6.37 -10.42
C ARG A 23 13.94 -5.20 -11.36
N TYR A 24 14.42 -4.08 -10.83
CA TYR A 24 14.80 -2.93 -11.62
C TYR A 24 16.15 -3.16 -12.31
N ARG A 25 16.40 -2.46 -13.43
CA ARG A 25 17.74 -2.40 -14.04
C ARG A 25 18.71 -1.72 -13.08
N PHE A 26 19.97 -2.14 -13.11
CA PHE A 26 21.03 -1.71 -12.18
C PHE A 26 21.04 -0.21 -11.86
N TRP A 27 21.00 0.65 -12.88
CA TRP A 27 21.02 2.11 -12.70
C TRP A 27 19.79 2.66 -11.99
N ARG A 28 18.61 2.12 -12.28
CA ARG A 28 17.35 2.55 -11.65
C ARG A 28 17.28 2.09 -10.19
N GLN A 29 17.89 0.97 -9.87
CA GLN A 29 17.98 0.48 -8.50
C GLN A 29 18.94 1.32 -7.65
N LEU A 30 20.07 1.76 -8.23
CA LEU A 30 21.03 2.58 -7.50
C LEU A 30 20.45 3.97 -7.15
N SER A 31 19.58 4.51 -8.01
CA SER A 31 18.85 5.76 -7.75
C SER A 31 17.62 5.59 -6.86
N ASP A 32 17.21 4.36 -6.54
CA ASP A 32 16.00 4.12 -5.75
C ASP A 32 16.28 4.27 -4.25
N HIS A 33 15.37 4.97 -3.54
CA HIS A 33 15.49 5.22 -2.10
C HIS A 33 15.53 3.92 -1.27
N SER A 34 14.98 2.82 -1.78
CA SER A 34 14.97 1.51 -1.10
C SER A 34 16.36 0.91 -0.96
N THR A 35 17.31 1.27 -1.84
CA THR A 35 18.70 0.80 -1.78
C THR A 35 19.46 1.42 -0.61
N PHE A 36 19.18 2.70 -0.30
CA PHE A 36 19.79 3.38 0.86
C PHE A 36 19.25 2.86 2.19
N THR A 37 17.95 2.56 2.24
CA THR A 37 17.28 2.01 3.43
C THR A 37 17.40 0.48 3.54
N ALA A 38 18.12 -0.18 2.62
CA ALA A 38 18.24 -1.63 2.58
C ALA A 38 18.76 -2.29 3.87
N PRO A 39 19.73 -1.73 4.63
CA PRO A 39 20.14 -2.30 5.92
C PRO A 39 19.01 -2.32 6.96
N LEU A 40 18.22 -1.24 7.03
CA LEU A 40 17.07 -1.15 7.92
C LEU A 40 15.96 -2.10 7.48
N ASN A 41 15.62 -2.08 6.19
CA ASN A 41 14.59 -2.96 5.61
C ASN A 41 14.98 -4.43 5.77
N GLY A 42 16.24 -4.79 5.50
CA GLY A 42 16.77 -6.14 5.67
C GLY A 42 16.66 -6.63 7.11
N PHE A 43 17.00 -5.78 8.08
CA PHE A 43 16.78 -6.06 9.50
C PHE A 43 15.29 -6.30 9.77
N MET A 44 14.41 -5.38 9.37
CA MET A 44 12.96 -5.54 9.56
C MET A 44 12.43 -6.84 8.93
N TYR A 45 12.88 -7.18 7.72
CA TYR A 45 12.44 -8.40 7.03
C TYR A 45 12.91 -9.67 7.72
N LEU A 46 14.11 -9.67 8.32
CA LEU A 46 14.64 -10.83 9.04
C LEU A 46 13.84 -11.12 10.32
N PHE A 47 13.32 -10.08 10.98
CA PHE A 47 12.53 -10.20 12.21
C PHE A 47 11.01 -10.13 11.99
N SER A 48 10.55 -9.87 10.76
CA SER A 48 9.12 -9.78 10.45
C SER A 48 8.48 -11.16 10.34
N ARG A 49 7.32 -11.31 11.00
CA ARG A 49 6.44 -12.49 10.87
C ARG A 49 5.48 -12.39 9.69
N VAL A 50 5.43 -11.23 9.01
CA VAL A 50 4.49 -10.98 7.91
C VAL A 50 4.97 -11.72 6.65
N PRO A 51 4.10 -12.51 5.98
CA PRO A 51 4.49 -13.23 4.78
C PRO A 51 4.85 -12.26 3.65
N ASN A 52 5.83 -12.64 2.83
CA ASN A 52 6.22 -11.89 1.64
C ASN A 52 5.30 -12.23 0.46
N THR A 53 4.00 -11.93 0.61
CA THR A 53 2.97 -12.13 -0.44
C THR A 53 2.38 -10.79 -0.87
N PRO A 54 2.00 -10.63 -2.16
CA PRO A 54 1.40 -9.38 -2.64
C PRO A 54 0.08 -9.04 -1.95
N TYR A 55 -0.70 -10.07 -1.64
CA TYR A 55 -1.95 -9.95 -0.91
C TYR A 55 -1.83 -10.70 0.41
N LEU A 56 -2.27 -10.02 1.46
CA LEU A 56 -2.35 -10.57 2.80
C LEU A 56 -3.75 -11.17 2.99
N ARG A 57 -3.82 -12.28 3.71
CA ARG A 57 -5.11 -12.94 3.98
C ARG A 57 -5.96 -12.09 4.94
N PRO A 58 -7.29 -11.98 4.71
CA PRO A 58 -8.20 -11.24 5.60
C PRO A 58 -8.13 -11.69 7.06
N GLU A 59 -7.89 -12.99 7.31
CA GLU A 59 -7.80 -13.53 8.68
C GLU A 59 -6.67 -12.92 9.52
N MET A 60 -5.69 -12.25 8.90
CA MET A 60 -4.62 -11.54 9.61
C MET A 60 -5.06 -10.18 10.15
N PHE A 61 -6.25 -9.71 9.76
CA PHE A 61 -6.83 -8.42 10.13
C PHE A 61 -8.26 -8.61 10.63
N PRO A 62 -8.47 -9.27 11.79
CA PRO A 62 -9.79 -9.52 12.35
C PRO A 62 -10.59 -8.23 12.58
N GLU A 63 -9.91 -7.10 12.80
CA GLU A 63 -10.52 -5.77 12.92
C GLU A 63 -11.27 -5.33 11.65
N LEU A 64 -10.93 -5.86 10.47
CA LEU A 64 -11.64 -5.56 9.22
C LEU A 64 -12.91 -6.39 9.05
N ALA A 65 -13.13 -7.40 9.89
CA ALA A 65 -14.31 -8.26 9.79
C ALA A 65 -15.62 -7.47 9.95
N ILE A 66 -15.64 -6.45 10.81
CA ILE A 66 -16.83 -5.60 10.99
C ILE A 66 -17.20 -4.85 9.71
N LEU A 67 -16.20 -4.35 8.98
CA LEU A 67 -16.41 -3.67 7.70
C LEU A 67 -16.91 -4.65 6.63
N GLN A 68 -16.35 -5.86 6.61
CA GLN A 68 -16.79 -6.92 5.71
C GLN A 68 -18.20 -7.42 6.02
N GLN A 69 -18.62 -7.44 7.28
CA GLN A 69 -19.97 -7.88 7.66
C GLN A 69 -21.03 -6.84 7.34
N ASN A 70 -20.68 -5.55 7.43
CA ASN A 70 -21.60 -4.44 7.23
C ASN A 70 -21.44 -3.78 5.85
N TRP A 71 -20.79 -4.45 4.89
CA TRP A 71 -20.47 -3.85 3.59
C TRP A 71 -21.73 -3.44 2.81
N GLN A 72 -22.84 -4.18 2.92
CA GLN A 72 -24.10 -3.79 2.27
C GLN A 72 -24.67 -2.52 2.88
N VAL A 73 -24.64 -2.38 4.22
CA VAL A 73 -25.13 -1.17 4.90
C VAL A 73 -24.31 0.04 4.46
N ILE A 74 -22.98 -0.08 4.45
CA ILE A 74 -22.07 0.99 4.00
C ILE A 74 -22.32 1.34 2.53
N ARG A 75 -22.54 0.34 1.66
CA ARG A 75 -22.88 0.57 0.26
C ARG A 75 -24.21 1.31 0.14
N ASP A 76 -25.25 0.83 0.81
CA ASP A 76 -26.60 1.36 0.69
C ASP A 76 -26.66 2.81 1.22
N GLU A 77 -25.93 3.12 2.31
CA GLU A 77 -25.70 4.49 2.77
C GLU A 77 -24.99 5.35 1.71
N GLY A 78 -23.95 4.81 1.06
CA GLY A 78 -23.23 5.49 -0.02
C GLY A 78 -24.11 5.80 -1.22
N LEU A 79 -24.93 4.85 -1.67
CA LEU A 79 -25.90 5.04 -2.76
C LEU A 79 -26.97 6.07 -2.38
N HIS A 80 -27.44 6.06 -1.13
CA HIS A 80 -28.40 7.04 -0.65
C HIS A 80 -27.82 8.46 -0.63
N LEU A 81 -26.59 8.63 -0.13
CA LEU A 81 -25.89 9.93 -0.13
C LEU A 81 -25.62 10.44 -1.55
N GLN A 82 -25.37 9.54 -2.52
CA GLN A 82 -25.25 9.89 -3.92
C GLN A 82 -26.57 10.38 -4.51
N GLN A 83 -27.68 9.68 -4.26
CA GLN A 83 -29.01 10.09 -4.73
C GLN A 83 -29.41 11.48 -4.20
N LEU A 84 -28.93 11.83 -3.01
CA LEU A 84 -29.14 13.14 -2.40
C LEU A 84 -28.14 14.21 -2.87
N GLU A 85 -27.23 13.90 -3.80
CA GLU A 85 -26.12 14.77 -4.25
C GLU A 85 -25.25 15.30 -3.10
N GLN A 86 -25.17 14.56 -1.99
CA GLN A 86 -24.45 15.00 -0.78
C GLN A 86 -22.98 14.59 -0.78
N ILE A 87 -22.54 13.76 -1.73
CA ILE A 87 -21.12 13.44 -1.91
C ILE A 87 -20.46 14.63 -2.61
N LYS A 88 -19.99 15.60 -1.83
CA LYS A 88 -19.27 16.77 -2.34
C LYS A 88 -17.78 16.48 -2.48
N ALA A 89 -17.16 17.08 -3.49
CA ALA A 89 -15.71 17.17 -3.57
C ALA A 89 -15.17 17.90 -2.33
N ALA A 90 -13.96 17.56 -1.89
CA ALA A 90 -13.36 18.24 -0.76
C ALA A 90 -13.15 19.72 -1.11
N ASP A 91 -13.66 20.63 -0.26
CA ASP A 91 -13.52 22.08 -0.45
C ASP A 91 -12.06 22.54 -0.48
N LYS A 92 -11.15 21.73 0.08
CA LYS A 92 -9.71 21.99 0.12
C LYS A 92 -8.96 20.80 -0.46
N TYR A 93 -7.86 21.07 -1.16
CA TYR A 93 -6.92 20.04 -1.64
C TYR A 93 -6.03 19.48 -0.51
N ASN A 94 -6.60 19.22 0.66
CA ASN A 94 -5.90 18.65 1.81
C ASN A 94 -5.89 17.11 1.80
N ASP A 95 -6.74 16.50 0.97
CA ASP A 95 -6.79 15.05 0.78
C ASP A 95 -6.56 14.69 -0.70
N ALA A 96 -5.32 14.34 -1.03
CA ALA A 96 -4.95 13.93 -2.39
C ALA A 96 -5.62 12.61 -2.80
N GLY A 97 -5.90 11.72 -1.83
CA GLY A 97 -6.56 10.44 -2.07
C GLY A 97 -8.01 10.63 -2.44
N PHE A 98 -8.75 11.41 -1.65
CA PHE A 98 -10.15 11.73 -1.89
C PHE A 98 -10.36 12.48 -3.21
N ASN A 99 -9.51 13.47 -3.51
CA ASN A 99 -9.60 14.20 -4.78
C ASN A 99 -9.36 13.31 -6.00
N SER A 100 -8.38 12.39 -5.94
CA SER A 100 -8.13 11.42 -7.02
C SER A 100 -9.28 10.41 -7.17
N PHE A 101 -9.84 9.97 -6.04
CA PHE A 101 -10.99 9.07 -6.00
C PHE A 101 -12.24 9.70 -6.63
N PHE A 102 -12.58 10.92 -6.21
CA PHE A 102 -13.73 11.67 -6.71
C PHE A 102 -13.62 11.89 -8.22
N LYS A 103 -12.41 12.16 -8.71
CA LYS A 103 -12.17 12.42 -10.13
C LYS A 103 -12.20 11.16 -11.02
N ASN A 104 -11.72 10.01 -10.53
CA ASN A 104 -11.38 8.88 -11.42
C ASN A 104 -12.12 7.58 -11.09
N ARG A 105 -12.70 7.42 -9.89
CA ARG A 105 -13.11 6.11 -9.36
C ARG A 105 -14.54 6.10 -8.81
N LEU A 106 -15.08 7.25 -8.41
CA LEU A 106 -16.41 7.34 -7.82
C LEU A 106 -17.48 6.82 -8.78
N GLU A 107 -17.53 7.33 -10.02
CA GLU A 107 -18.53 6.91 -11.01
C GLU A 107 -18.41 5.41 -11.37
N THR A 108 -17.19 4.90 -11.54
CA THR A 108 -16.95 3.48 -11.85
C THR A 108 -17.47 2.57 -10.74
N LEU A 109 -17.17 2.88 -9.48
CA LEU A 109 -17.62 2.05 -8.35
C LEU A 109 -19.13 2.07 -8.19
N LEU A 110 -19.76 3.23 -8.43
CA LEU A 110 -21.22 3.34 -8.37
C LEU A 110 -21.89 2.51 -9.47
N SER A 111 -21.29 2.44 -10.67
CA SER A 111 -21.81 1.60 -11.76
C SER A 111 -21.67 0.10 -11.51
N GLU A 112 -20.66 -0.33 -10.75
CA GLU A 112 -20.45 -1.74 -10.39
C GLU A 112 -21.31 -2.19 -9.19
N MET A 113 -21.91 -1.23 -8.47
CA MET A 113 -22.71 -1.48 -7.28
C MET A 113 -24.21 -1.67 -7.55
N VAL A 114 -24.68 -1.36 -8.76
CA VAL A 114 -26.06 -1.55 -9.26
C VAL A 114 -26.13 -2.81 -10.12
#